data_AF-A0A7L4PN75-F1
#
_entry.id   AF-A0A7L4PN75-F1
#
_cell.length_a   1.000
_cell.length_b   1.000
_cell.length_c   1.000
_cell.angle_alpha   90.00
_cell.angle_beta   90.00
_cell.angle_gamma   90.00
#
_symmetry.space_group_name_H-M   'P 1'
#
loop_
_entity.id
_entity.type
_entity.pdbx_description
1 polymer ?
#
loop_
_entity_poly.entity_id
_entity_poly.type
_entity_poly.pdbx_seq_one_letter_code
_entity_poly.pdbx_strand_id
1 'polypeptide(L)'
;MDFQKGLSPYNTAKMFVDALVKAEFFNSADFEMDGDDNNFTFKAINCPYKSHCSRLIEEGKEIACLRAITLLGAMEYNKEGESLKYMYKFEFNKETPCLVSFEKFKD
;
A
#
# COMPACT_ATOMS: atom_id res chain seq x y z
N MET A 1 13.89 -10.91 9.33
CA MET A 1 14.22 -10.20 8.07
C MET A 1 14.39 -8.77 8.51
N ASP A 2 15.59 -8.22 8.34
CA ASP A 2 15.85 -6.86 8.83
C ASP A 2 15.44 -5.87 7.74
N PHE A 3 14.58 -4.92 8.10
CA PHE A 3 14.15 -3.87 7.19
C PHE A 3 15.36 -2.99 6.85
N GLN A 4 15.71 -2.92 5.56
CA GLN A 4 16.80 -2.08 5.08
C GLN A 4 16.34 -0.63 4.99
N LYS A 5 17.13 0.27 5.56
CA LYS A 5 16.94 1.72 5.46
C LYS A 5 17.72 2.30 4.28
N GLY A 6 17.29 3.47 3.79
CA GLY A 6 17.93 4.16 2.66
C GLY A 6 17.50 3.62 1.29
N LEU A 7 16.46 2.78 1.25
CA LEU A 7 15.82 2.38 0.00
C LEU A 7 15.00 3.53 -0.57
N SER A 8 14.78 3.49 -1.88
CA SER A 8 13.86 4.41 -2.52
C SER A 8 12.41 4.12 -2.09
N PRO A 9 11.49 5.10 -2.10
CA PRO A 9 10.12 4.91 -1.61
C PRO A 9 9.36 3.73 -2.22
N TYR A 10 9.46 3.52 -3.55
CA TYR A 10 8.89 2.36 -4.20
C TYR A 10 9.49 1.05 -3.67
N ASN A 11 10.82 0.99 -3.56
CA ASN A 11 11.50 -0.20 -3.06
C ASN A 11 11.25 -0.44 -1.56
N THR A 12 11.05 0.61 -0.77
CA THR A 12 10.61 0.49 0.63
C THR A 12 9.22 -0.12 0.71
N ALA A 13 8.25 0.41 -0.06
CA ALA A 13 6.91 -0.14 -0.11
C ALA A 13 6.93 -1.61 -0.57
N LYS A 14 7.69 -1.93 -1.62
CA LYS A 14 7.87 -3.31 -2.10
C LYS A 14 8.47 -4.24 -1.04
N MET A 15 9.54 -3.83 -0.36
CA MET A 15 10.16 -4.63 0.72
C MET A 15 9.16 -4.94 1.84
N PHE A 16 8.32 -3.98 2.22
CA PHE A 16 7.29 -4.19 3.24
C PHE A 16 6.21 -5.17 2.78
N VAL A 17 5.78 -5.07 1.53
CA VAL A 17 4.84 -6.02 0.95
C VAL A 17 5.46 -7.43 0.89
N ASP A 18 6.72 -7.56 0.45
CA ASP A 18 7.45 -8.83 0.42
C ASP A 18 7.58 -9.45 1.82
N ALA A 19 7.79 -8.63 2.86
CA ALA A 19 7.82 -9.08 4.24
C ALA A 19 6.46 -9.62 4.70
N LEU A 20 5.35 -8.99 4.30
CA LEU A 20 4.00 -9.44 4.61
C LEU A 20 3.66 -10.76 3.89
N VAL A 21 4.15 -10.95 2.66
CA VAL A 21 4.05 -12.23 1.94
C VAL A 21 4.83 -13.32 2.63
N LYS A 22 6.08 -13.03 2.99
CA LYS A 22 6.96 -14.00 3.66
C LYS A 22 6.43 -14.43 5.03
N ALA A 23 5.73 -13.54 5.72
CA ALA A 23 5.06 -13.84 6.98
C ALA A 23 3.69 -14.52 6.78
N GLU A 24 3.35 -14.93 5.55
CA GLU A 24 2.11 -15.63 5.18
C GLU A 24 0.83 -14.82 5.46
N PHE A 25 0.96 -13.50 5.65
CA PHE A 25 -0.20 -12.63 5.78
C PHE A 25 -0.90 -12.40 4.43
N PHE A 26 -0.14 -12.47 3.31
CA PHE A 26 -0.65 -12.35 1.94
C PHE A 26 -0.02 -13.41 1.04
N ASN A 27 -0.73 -13.85 0.00
CA ASN A 27 -0.07 -14.49 -1.14
C ASN A 27 0.46 -13.43 -2.10
N SER A 28 1.53 -13.73 -2.82
CA SER A 28 2.05 -12.85 -3.88
C SER A 28 1.02 -12.56 -4.98
N ALA A 29 0.07 -13.47 -5.22
CA ALA A 29 -1.03 -13.28 -6.17
C ALA A 29 -2.18 -12.41 -5.63
N ASP A 30 -2.19 -12.07 -4.34
CA ASP A 30 -3.26 -11.31 -3.71
C ASP A 30 -3.07 -9.79 -3.84
N PHE A 31 -1.93 -9.35 -4.36
CA PHE A 31 -1.63 -7.95 -4.63
C PHE A 31 -0.76 -7.79 -5.87
N GLU A 32 -0.69 -6.56 -6.35
CA GLU A 32 0.17 -6.12 -7.43
C GLU A 32 0.70 -4.73 -7.06
N MET A 33 1.96 -4.48 -7.40
CA MET A 33 2.57 -3.17 -7.20
C MET A 33 3.36 -2.83 -8.46
N ASP A 34 3.09 -1.66 -9.04
CA ASP A 34 3.68 -1.22 -10.31
C ASP A 34 4.05 0.26 -10.25
N GLY A 35 4.97 0.69 -11.11
CA GLY A 35 5.46 2.07 -11.19
C GLY A 35 6.84 2.30 -10.57
N ASP A 36 7.08 3.53 -10.13
CA ASP A 36 8.38 4.01 -9.65
C ASP A 36 8.26 4.99 -8.46
N ASP A 37 9.37 5.62 -8.05
CA ASP A 37 9.38 6.55 -6.92
C ASP A 37 8.62 7.87 -7.20
N ASN A 38 8.25 8.18 -8.43
CA ASN A 38 7.43 9.37 -8.72
C ASN A 38 5.95 9.01 -8.76
N ASN A 39 5.62 7.85 -9.33
CA ASN A 39 4.26 7.39 -9.42
C ASN A 39 4.21 5.87 -9.31
N PHE A 40 3.58 5.36 -8.26
CA PHE A 40 3.38 3.93 -8.11
C PHE A 40 1.98 3.60 -7.62
N THR A 41 1.53 2.43 -8.02
CA THR A 41 0.24 1.89 -7.64
C THR A 41 0.42 0.64 -6.79
N PHE A 42 -0.45 0.49 -5.80
CA PHE A 42 -0.61 -0.72 -5.03
C PHE A 42 -2.05 -1.20 -5.20
N LYS A 43 -2.22 -2.41 -5.72
CA LYS A 43 -3.51 -3.02 -5.96
C LYS A 43 -3.63 -4.28 -5.11
N ALA A 44 -4.66 -4.35 -4.28
CA ALA A 44 -5.08 -5.59 -3.65
C ALA A 44 -6.04 -6.35 -4.57
N ILE A 45 -5.59 -7.45 -5.16
CA ILE A 45 -6.40 -8.35 -5.98
C ILE A 45 -7.34 -9.15 -5.07
N ASN A 46 -6.81 -9.70 -3.99
CA ASN A 46 -7.57 -10.46 -2.99
C ASN A 46 -7.43 -9.79 -1.62
N CYS A 47 -8.50 -9.14 -1.17
CA CYS A 47 -8.60 -8.66 0.20
C CYS A 47 -9.01 -9.86 1.08
N PRO A 48 -8.17 -10.36 2.01
CA PRO A 48 -8.56 -11.44 2.93
C PRO A 48 -9.73 -10.99 3.83
N TYR A 49 -9.92 -9.68 3.95
CA TYR A 49 -11.05 -9.04 4.60
C TYR A 49 -12.19 -8.72 3.61
N LYS A 50 -12.34 -9.40 2.46
CA LYS A 50 -13.31 -9.02 1.40
C LYS A 50 -14.71 -8.66 1.92
N SER A 51 -15.22 -9.39 2.91
CA SER A 51 -16.50 -9.08 3.58
C SER A 51 -16.47 -7.78 4.37
N HIS A 52 -15.40 -7.53 5.13
CA HIS A 52 -15.14 -6.27 5.83
C HIS A 52 -14.85 -5.11 4.85
N CYS A 53 -14.01 -5.33 3.83
CA CYS A 53 -13.75 -4.42 2.72
C CYS A 53 -15.08 -4.00 2.04
N SER A 54 -15.96 -4.96 1.73
CA SER A 54 -17.29 -4.69 1.14
C SER A 54 -18.20 -3.91 2.08
N ARG A 55 -18.21 -4.24 3.38
CA ARG A 55 -18.99 -3.50 4.38
C ARG A 55 -18.47 -2.06 4.55
N LEU A 56 -17.15 -1.86 4.53
CA LEU A 56 -16.55 -0.52 4.62
C LEU A 56 -16.88 0.34 3.40
N ILE A 57 -17.00 -0.26 2.20
CA ILE A 57 -17.51 0.41 1.00
C ILE A 57 -18.94 0.88 1.21
N GLU A 58 -19.81 -0.01 1.71
CA GLU A 58 -21.22 0.32 1.99
C GLU A 58 -21.37 1.38 3.10
N GLU A 59 -20.48 1.37 4.10
CA GLU A 59 -20.45 2.33 5.20
C GLU A 59 -19.75 3.66 4.84
N GLY A 60 -19.20 3.81 3.63
CA GLY A 60 -18.47 5.02 3.21
C GLY A 60 -17.23 5.33 4.07
N LYS A 61 -16.65 4.33 4.73
CA LYS A 61 -15.54 4.52 5.66
C LYS A 61 -14.19 4.42 4.93
N GLU A 62 -13.52 5.56 4.79
CA GLU A 62 -12.23 5.75 4.11
C GLU A 62 -11.03 5.02 4.75
N ILE A 63 -11.22 4.40 5.94
CA ILE A 63 -10.18 3.66 6.68
C ILE A 63 -9.73 2.37 5.93
N ALA A 64 -10.43 1.97 4.86
CA ALA A 64 -10.47 0.61 4.36
C ALA A 64 -9.21 0.08 3.65
N CYS A 65 -8.19 0.91 3.39
CA CYS A 65 -6.91 0.42 2.90
C CYS A 65 -5.88 0.61 4.00
N LEU A 66 -6.07 -0.11 5.11
CA LEU A 66 -5.07 -0.28 6.18
C LEU A 66 -3.66 -0.52 5.59
N ARG A 67 -3.60 -1.18 4.43
CA ARG A 67 -2.40 -1.42 3.63
C ARG A 67 -1.74 -0.12 3.13
N ALA A 68 -2.49 0.87 2.65
CA ALA A 68 -1.97 2.19 2.28
C ALA A 68 -1.29 2.90 3.46
N ILE A 69 -1.92 2.85 4.64
CA ILE A 69 -1.37 3.42 5.88
C ILE A 69 -0.10 2.69 6.29
N THR A 70 -0.06 1.35 6.14
CA THR A 70 1.17 0.57 6.37
C THR A 70 2.29 0.96 5.41
N LEU A 71 1.99 1.20 4.13
CA LEU A 71 2.98 1.65 3.14
C LEU A 71 3.50 3.06 3.43
N LEU A 72 2.63 3.99 3.83
CA LEU A 72 3.05 5.34 4.25
C LEU A 72 3.92 5.27 5.52
N GLY A 73 3.53 4.46 6.51
CA GLY A 73 4.32 4.23 7.71
C GLY A 73 5.67 3.57 7.42
N ALA A 74 5.73 2.68 6.43
CA ALA A 74 6.97 2.09 5.95
C ALA A 74 7.92 3.13 5.33
N MET A 75 7.39 4.05 4.52
CA MET A 75 8.16 5.15 3.95
C MET A 75 8.72 6.07 5.03
N GLU A 76 7.88 6.42 6.01
CA GLU A 76 8.27 7.24 7.16
C GLU A 76 9.34 6.56 8.03
N TYR A 77 9.21 5.25 8.25
CA TYR A 77 10.20 4.45 8.96
C TYR A 77 11.55 4.40 8.25
N ASN A 78 11.52 4.29 6.91
CA ASN A 78 12.72 4.27 6.08
C ASN A 78 13.42 5.63 6.09
N LYS A 79 12.67 6.71 5.92
CA LYS A 79 13.16 8.09 5.98
C LYS A 79 12.06 9.04 6.44
N GLU A 80 12.32 9.72 7.55
CA GLU A 80 11.40 10.68 8.14
C GLU A 80 11.03 11.79 7.14
N GLY A 81 9.74 12.11 7.07
CA GLY A 81 9.14 13.10 6.17
C GLY A 81 8.99 12.65 4.72
N GLU A 82 9.46 11.46 4.33
CA GLU A 82 9.40 11.00 2.95
C GLU A 82 7.97 10.65 2.53
N SER A 83 7.15 10.12 3.44
CA SER A 83 5.72 9.85 3.20
C SER A 83 4.93 11.12 2.88
N LEU A 84 5.33 12.26 3.46
CA LEU A 84 4.70 13.56 3.26
C LEU A 84 4.92 14.15 1.87
N LYS A 85 5.74 13.50 1.03
CA LYS A 85 6.00 13.90 -0.37
C LYS A 85 5.06 13.29 -1.39
N TYR A 86 4.16 12.42 -0.94
CA TYR A 86 3.23 11.70 -1.80
C TYR A 86 1.80 12.11 -1.49
N MET A 87 1.05 12.42 -2.54
CA MET A 87 -0.39 12.37 -2.52
C MET A 87 -0.80 10.94 -2.77
N TYR A 88 -1.77 10.45 -2.03
CA TYR A 88 -2.35 9.13 -2.28
C TYR A 88 -3.83 9.27 -2.61
N LYS A 89 -4.26 8.54 -3.63
CA LYS A 89 -5.65 8.40 -4.03
C LYS A 89 -5.98 6.92 -3.88
N PHE A 90 -7.11 6.61 -3.27
CA PHE A 90 -7.58 5.24 -3.18
C PHE A 90 -8.90 5.09 -3.92
N GLU A 91 -9.09 3.92 -4.51
CA GLU A 91 -10.35 3.49 -5.09
C GLU A 91 -10.74 2.16 -4.46
N PHE A 92 -11.99 2.06 -4.02
CA PHE A 92 -12.58 0.81 -3.56
C PHE A 92 -13.69 0.40 -4.51
N ASN A 93 -13.53 -0.75 -5.14
CA ASN A 93 -14.60 -1.36 -5.92
C ASN A 93 -14.71 -2.87 -5.63
N LYS A 94 -15.84 -3.49 -6.00
CA LYS A 94 -16.13 -4.89 -5.63
C LYS A 94 -15.19 -5.91 -6.30
N GLU A 95 -14.58 -5.52 -7.42
CA GLU A 95 -13.66 -6.35 -8.20
C GLU A 95 -12.21 -6.20 -7.72
N THR A 96 -11.85 -4.98 -7.31
CA THR A 96 -10.54 -4.57 -6.79
C THR A 96 -10.76 -3.95 -5.41
N PRO A 97 -10.75 -4.77 -4.34
CA PRO A 97 -11.14 -4.33 -3.01
C PRO A 97 -10.20 -3.29 -2.39
N CYS A 98 -9.08 -2.96 -3.01
CA CYS A 98 -8.38 -1.69 -2.79
C CYS A 98 -7.39 -1.44 -3.93
N LEU A 99 -7.48 -0.29 -4.58
CA LEU A 99 -6.42 0.27 -5.42
C LEU A 99 -5.94 1.57 -4.78
N VAL A 100 -4.63 1.75 -4.66
CA VAL A 100 -4.01 2.95 -4.12
C VAL A 100 -3.00 3.44 -5.13
N SER A 101 -3.10 4.70 -5.54
CA SER A 101 -2.12 5.37 -6.39
C SER A 101 -1.39 6.40 -5.55
N PHE A 102 -0.07 6.39 -5.62
CA PHE A 102 0.80 7.32 -4.94
C PHE A 102 1.50 8.18 -5.98
N GLU A 103 1.37 9.48 -5.85
CA GLU A 103 1.91 10.48 -6.76
C GLU A 103 2.78 11.45 -5.97
N LYS A 104 4.07 11.48 -6.28
CA LYS A 104 5.02 12.40 -5.66
C LYS A 104 4.72 13.82 -6.12
N PHE A 105 4.54 14.74 -5.19
CA PHE A 105 4.19 16.14 -5.49
C PHE A 105 5.27 17.15 -5.08
N LYS A 106 6.33 16.68 -4.42
CA LYS A 106 7.47 17.50 -4.00
C LYS A 106 8.73 16.65 -3.87
N ASP A 107 9.90 17.23 -4.15
CA ASP A 107 11.21 16.58 -4.02
C ASP A 107 11.79 16.65 -2.61
#